data_AF-A0A1G3M9F3-F1
#
_entry.id   AF-A0A1G3M9F3-F1
#
_cell.length_a   1.000
_cell.length_b   1.000
_cell.length_c   1.000
_cell.angle_alpha   90.00
_cell.angle_beta   90.00
_cell.angle_gamma   90.00
#
_symmetry.space_group_name_H-M   'P 1'
#
loop_
_entity.id
_entity.type
_entity.pdbx_description
1 polymer ?
#
loop_
_entity_poly.entity_id
_entity_poly.type
_entity_poly.pdbx_seq_one_letter_code
_entity_poly.pdbx_strand_id
1 'polypeptide(L)'
;MSARLWGRGQDWATVARDSSGKIKEFVITKANKAAIKEALSEYKTELQWDSPGALTANFDFTVAQIGNGNAIIAPTIWANCTVWANGILQEKVPGAKIGMYPTVGGHPYTGAWSYGVSKSSKNPEAAYWLTRWIASFTCSNIIFKEAGMVPARIDVLEAPELRQGANAYPLGMVADYHINIWKATSKDVGNYWYFNTKAGGKVYDMQIFAISKALTGEQTIDQVVSEVVRQTLDLTTKFDKKYKIREEK
;
A
#
# COMPACT_ATOMS: atom_id res chain seq x y z
N MET A 1 -0.02 -6.01 -5.80
CA MET A 1 -0.95 -7.17 -5.79
C MET A 1 -2.07 -7.02 -4.76
N SER A 2 -1.81 -6.76 -3.46
CA SER A 2 -2.88 -6.65 -2.43
C SER A 2 -4.02 -5.70 -2.79
N ALA A 3 -3.72 -4.48 -3.25
CA ALA A 3 -4.74 -3.52 -3.68
C ALA A 3 -5.63 -4.04 -4.82
N ARG A 4 -5.10 -4.89 -5.72
CA ARG A 4 -5.90 -5.52 -6.79
C ARG A 4 -6.85 -6.57 -6.25
N LEU A 5 -6.42 -7.33 -5.24
CA LEU A 5 -7.27 -8.31 -4.55
C LEU A 5 -8.37 -7.59 -3.78
N TRP A 6 -8.01 -6.57 -2.98
CA TRP A 6 -8.98 -5.81 -2.20
C TRP A 6 -9.98 -5.08 -3.08
N GLY A 7 -9.55 -4.53 -4.21
CA GLY A 7 -10.44 -3.94 -5.22
C GLY A 7 -11.46 -4.91 -5.82
N ARG A 8 -11.23 -6.22 -5.69
CA ARG A 8 -12.15 -7.30 -6.09
C ARG A 8 -12.99 -7.84 -4.94
N GLY A 9 -12.92 -7.22 -3.76
CA GLY A 9 -13.53 -7.75 -2.55
C GLY A 9 -12.90 -9.07 -2.08
N GLN A 10 -11.65 -9.32 -2.45
CA GLN A 10 -10.90 -10.54 -2.15
C GLN A 10 -9.63 -10.21 -1.36
N ASP A 11 -8.97 -11.23 -0.80
CA ASP A 11 -7.72 -11.08 -0.07
C ASP A 11 -6.86 -12.35 -0.20
N TRP A 12 -5.65 -12.31 0.36
CA TRP A 12 -4.73 -13.45 0.38
C TRP A 12 -5.24 -14.63 1.20
N ALA A 13 -5.98 -14.34 2.28
CA ALA A 13 -6.69 -15.31 3.09
C ALA A 13 -7.93 -14.63 3.72
N THR A 14 -8.98 -15.40 3.91
CA THR A 14 -10.20 -14.94 4.57
C THR A 14 -10.03 -14.95 6.09
N VAL A 15 -10.37 -13.84 6.76
CA VAL A 15 -10.42 -13.75 8.23
C VAL A 15 -11.76 -14.31 8.72
N ALA A 16 -11.79 -15.60 9.10
CA ALA A 16 -13.00 -16.23 9.60
C ALA A 16 -13.25 -15.83 11.06
N ARG A 17 -14.45 -15.36 11.36
CA ARG A 17 -14.88 -14.93 12.71
C ARG A 17 -15.92 -15.90 13.28
N ASP A 18 -15.95 -16.02 14.60
CA ASP A 18 -17.01 -16.73 15.31
C ASP A 18 -18.27 -15.87 15.45
N SER A 19 -19.32 -16.41 16.08
CA SER A 19 -20.59 -15.70 16.31
C SER A 19 -20.46 -14.47 17.21
N SER A 20 -19.35 -14.32 17.94
CA SER A 20 -19.04 -13.14 18.76
C SER A 20 -18.24 -12.08 18.00
N GLY A 21 -17.90 -12.33 16.73
CA GLY A 21 -17.08 -11.43 15.91
C GLY A 21 -15.58 -11.54 16.17
N LYS A 22 -15.13 -12.47 17.02
CA LYS A 22 -13.70 -12.71 17.25
C LYS A 22 -13.12 -13.57 16.15
N ILE A 23 -11.85 -13.34 15.82
CA ILE A 23 -11.14 -14.16 14.84
C ILE A 23 -11.05 -15.60 15.37
N LYS A 24 -11.51 -16.54 14.55
CA LYS A 24 -11.46 -17.99 14.80
C LYS A 24 -10.24 -18.61 14.12
N GLU A 25 -10.09 -18.36 12.83
CA GLU A 25 -9.02 -18.89 11.99
C GLU A 25 -8.83 -18.04 10.72
N PHE A 26 -7.75 -18.29 10.00
CA PHE A 26 -7.56 -17.80 8.64
C PHE A 26 -7.79 -18.95 7.65
N VAL A 27 -8.50 -18.67 6.55
CA VAL A 27 -8.80 -19.68 5.53
C VAL A 27 -8.42 -19.16 4.17
N ILE A 28 -7.50 -19.82 3.48
CA ILE A 28 -7.27 -19.60 2.06
C ILE A 28 -8.35 -20.36 1.30
N THR A 29 -9.39 -19.65 0.87
CA THR A 29 -10.55 -20.24 0.18
C THR A 29 -10.25 -20.48 -1.30
N LYS A 30 -11.11 -21.25 -1.97
CA LYS A 30 -11.08 -21.39 -3.45
C LYS A 30 -11.24 -20.04 -4.14
N ALA A 31 -12.08 -19.15 -3.59
CA ALA A 31 -12.26 -17.79 -4.11
C ALA A 31 -10.99 -16.95 -3.99
N ASN A 32 -10.27 -17.04 -2.86
CA ASN A 32 -8.99 -16.34 -2.70
C ASN A 32 -7.96 -16.81 -3.74
N LYS A 33 -7.83 -18.14 -3.93
CA LYS A 33 -6.91 -18.70 -4.94
C LYS A 33 -7.27 -18.27 -6.37
N ALA A 34 -8.55 -18.29 -6.72
CA ALA A 34 -9.02 -17.83 -8.02
C ALA A 34 -8.68 -16.35 -8.25
N ALA A 35 -8.93 -15.49 -7.26
CA ALA A 35 -8.63 -14.07 -7.33
C ALA A 35 -7.13 -13.77 -7.45
N ILE A 36 -6.27 -14.53 -6.75
CA ILE A 36 -4.81 -14.42 -6.88
C ILE A 36 -4.38 -14.78 -8.31
N LYS A 37 -4.91 -15.88 -8.86
CA LYS A 37 -4.62 -16.31 -10.23
C LYS A 37 -5.05 -15.26 -11.25
N GLU A 38 -6.28 -14.75 -11.13
CA GLU A 38 -6.83 -13.72 -12.00
C GLU A 38 -5.99 -12.44 -11.94
N ALA A 39 -5.72 -11.92 -10.74
CA ALA A 39 -4.95 -10.69 -10.56
C ALA A 39 -3.50 -10.81 -11.07
N LEU A 40 -2.86 -11.98 -10.93
CA LEU A 40 -1.54 -12.26 -11.51
C LEU A 40 -1.59 -12.33 -13.05
N SER A 41 -2.64 -12.92 -13.60
CA SER A 41 -2.82 -13.06 -15.05
C SER A 41 -3.01 -11.69 -15.69
N GLU A 42 -3.90 -10.89 -15.15
CA GLU A 42 -4.11 -9.50 -15.58
C GLU A 42 -2.82 -8.68 -15.48
N TYR A 43 -2.13 -8.72 -14.33
CA TYR A 43 -0.89 -7.97 -14.14
C TYR A 43 0.14 -8.35 -15.20
N LYS A 44 0.31 -9.65 -15.46
CA LYS A 44 1.23 -10.13 -16.50
C LYS A 44 0.85 -9.64 -17.89
N THR A 45 -0.45 -9.61 -18.22
CA THR A 45 -0.92 -9.06 -19.49
C THR A 45 -0.67 -7.55 -19.58
N GLU A 46 -0.88 -6.81 -18.50
CA GLU A 46 -0.70 -5.36 -18.47
C GLU A 46 0.77 -4.93 -18.56
N LEU A 47 1.72 -5.78 -18.18
CA LEU A 47 3.16 -5.50 -18.32
C LEU A 47 3.59 -5.13 -19.75
N GLN A 48 2.80 -5.47 -20.77
CA GLN A 48 3.07 -5.04 -22.15
C GLN A 48 2.99 -3.51 -22.34
N TRP A 49 2.28 -2.81 -21.46
CA TRP A 49 2.12 -1.35 -21.47
C TRP A 49 3.14 -0.65 -20.57
N ASP A 50 3.82 -1.41 -19.71
CA ASP A 50 4.72 -0.87 -18.70
C ASP A 50 6.11 -0.59 -19.29
N SER A 51 6.83 0.33 -18.64
CA SER A 51 8.25 0.55 -18.92
C SER A 51 9.04 -0.75 -18.67
N PRO A 52 10.09 -1.06 -19.46
CA PRO A 52 10.95 -2.21 -19.20
C PRO A 52 11.56 -2.25 -17.79
N GLY A 53 11.71 -1.09 -17.14
CA GLY A 53 12.19 -0.97 -15.76
C GLY A 53 11.12 -1.12 -14.66
N ALA A 54 9.85 -1.33 -15.02
CA ALA A 54 8.74 -1.32 -14.06
C ALA A 54 8.85 -2.42 -12.98
N LEU A 55 9.48 -3.55 -13.31
CA LEU A 55 9.66 -4.67 -12.37
C LEU A 55 10.68 -4.40 -11.25
N THR A 56 11.49 -3.35 -11.38
CA THR A 56 12.47 -2.93 -10.38
C THR A 56 12.26 -1.49 -9.92
N ALA A 57 11.12 -0.89 -10.30
CA ALA A 57 10.81 0.51 -10.02
C ALA A 57 10.69 0.75 -8.50
N ASN A 58 11.39 1.78 -8.03
CA ASN A 58 11.28 2.31 -6.69
C ASN A 58 10.64 3.72 -6.72
N PHE A 59 10.57 4.37 -5.57
CA PHE A 59 9.96 5.70 -5.44
C PHE A 59 10.61 6.74 -6.38
N ASP A 60 11.94 6.77 -6.47
CA ASP A 60 12.67 7.70 -7.34
C ASP A 60 12.35 7.45 -8.81
N PHE A 61 12.29 6.18 -9.23
CA PHE A 61 11.91 5.82 -10.59
C PHE A 61 10.50 6.34 -10.91
N THR A 62 9.52 6.11 -10.02
CA THR A 62 8.16 6.62 -10.20
C THR A 62 8.14 8.15 -10.32
N VAL A 63 8.83 8.85 -9.42
CA VAL A 63 8.90 10.33 -9.44
C VAL A 63 9.51 10.83 -10.75
N ALA A 64 10.60 10.21 -11.20
CA ALA A 64 11.28 10.60 -12.43
C ALA A 64 10.43 10.30 -13.67
N GLN A 65 9.75 9.16 -13.76
CA GLN A 65 8.92 8.83 -14.93
C GLN A 65 7.72 9.76 -15.05
N ILE A 66 7.02 10.04 -13.93
CA ILE A 66 5.91 11.00 -13.94
C ILE A 66 6.44 12.42 -14.20
N GLY A 67 7.48 12.84 -13.49
CA GLY A 67 8.04 14.18 -13.55
C GLY A 67 8.58 14.57 -14.93
N ASN A 68 9.15 13.63 -15.68
CA ASN A 68 9.60 13.90 -17.05
C ASN A 68 8.48 13.77 -18.10
N GLY A 69 7.25 13.45 -17.70
CA GLY A 69 6.14 13.21 -18.64
C GLY A 69 6.25 11.90 -19.42
N ASN A 70 7.09 10.96 -18.98
CA ASN A 70 7.29 9.67 -19.64
C ASN A 70 6.18 8.65 -19.32
N ALA A 71 5.41 8.89 -18.25
CA ALA A 71 4.32 8.03 -17.81
C ALA A 71 3.01 8.81 -17.69
N ILE A 72 1.98 8.37 -18.41
CA ILE A 72 0.62 8.92 -18.30
C ILE A 72 -0.10 8.34 -17.07
N ILE A 73 0.25 7.11 -16.68
CA ILE A 73 -0.23 6.42 -15.47
C ILE A 73 0.96 5.77 -14.79
N ALA A 74 1.07 5.92 -13.47
CA ALA A 74 2.11 5.30 -12.67
C ALA A 74 1.49 4.73 -11.37
N PRO A 75 1.15 3.43 -11.34
CA PRO A 75 0.65 2.79 -10.13
C PRO A 75 1.71 2.81 -9.04
N THR A 76 1.40 3.39 -7.89
CA THR A 76 2.32 3.47 -6.75
C THR A 76 1.57 3.37 -5.43
N ILE A 77 2.23 2.81 -4.42
CA ILE A 77 1.74 2.82 -3.03
C ILE A 77 2.08 4.15 -2.32
N TRP A 78 2.90 5.00 -2.93
CA TRP A 78 3.43 6.24 -2.34
C TRP A 78 2.76 7.47 -2.97
N ALA A 79 1.75 8.00 -2.31
CA ALA A 79 1.03 9.16 -2.81
C ALA A 79 1.86 10.47 -2.79
N ASN A 80 2.88 10.55 -1.94
CA ASN A 80 3.86 11.64 -1.91
C ASN A 80 4.63 11.78 -3.24
N CYS A 81 4.76 10.70 -4.04
CA CYS A 81 5.34 10.79 -5.37
C CYS A 81 4.61 11.80 -6.27
N THR A 82 3.32 12.03 -6.06
CA THR A 82 2.55 13.06 -6.79
C THR A 82 3.08 14.47 -6.54
N VAL A 83 3.37 14.81 -5.28
CA VAL A 83 3.88 16.14 -4.91
C VAL A 83 5.27 16.34 -5.48
N TRP A 84 6.15 15.35 -5.30
CA TRP A 84 7.53 15.40 -5.77
C TRP A 84 7.64 15.42 -7.29
N ALA A 85 6.85 14.58 -7.98
CA ALA A 85 6.83 14.56 -9.44
C ALA A 85 6.27 15.86 -10.03
N ASN A 86 5.28 16.48 -9.38
CA ASN A 86 4.70 17.73 -9.88
C ASN A 86 5.74 18.85 -9.97
N GLY A 87 6.66 18.94 -8.99
CA GLY A 87 7.74 19.94 -9.03
C GLY A 87 8.58 19.83 -10.30
N ILE A 88 8.95 18.60 -10.68
CA ILE A 88 9.72 18.32 -11.90
C ILE A 88 8.86 18.53 -13.15
N LEU A 89 7.59 18.08 -13.12
CA LEU A 89 6.69 18.11 -14.26
C LEU A 89 6.40 19.52 -14.76
N GLN A 90 6.18 20.48 -13.84
CA GLN A 90 5.90 21.86 -14.25
C GLN A 90 7.06 22.51 -15.02
N GLU A 91 8.30 22.07 -14.75
CA GLU A 91 9.48 22.54 -15.47
C GLU A 91 9.67 21.82 -16.81
N LYS A 92 9.46 20.49 -16.83
CA LYS A 92 9.77 19.65 -18.00
C LYS A 92 8.68 19.62 -19.04
N VAL A 93 7.42 19.75 -18.62
CA VAL A 93 6.24 19.65 -19.50
C VAL A 93 5.26 20.77 -19.15
N PRO A 94 5.49 22.02 -19.62
CA PRO A 94 4.65 23.16 -19.29
C PRO A 94 3.17 22.91 -19.60
N GLY A 95 2.31 23.17 -18.61
CA GLY A 95 0.86 22.98 -18.72
C GLY A 95 0.35 21.57 -18.37
N ALA A 96 1.24 20.60 -18.17
CA ALA A 96 0.85 19.27 -17.70
C ALA A 96 0.35 19.30 -16.25
N LYS A 97 -0.54 18.37 -15.92
CA LYS A 97 -1.11 18.20 -14.56
C LYS A 97 -1.11 16.73 -14.18
N ILE A 98 -0.95 16.47 -12.89
CA ILE A 98 -1.03 15.13 -12.30
C ILE A 98 -2.39 15.00 -11.63
N GLY A 99 -3.08 13.89 -11.91
CA GLY A 99 -4.26 13.47 -11.17
C GLY A 99 -3.93 12.33 -10.21
N MET A 100 -4.79 12.15 -9.20
CA MET A 100 -4.75 10.99 -8.32
C MET A 100 -6.06 10.23 -8.39
N TYR A 101 -5.96 8.91 -8.55
CA TYR A 101 -7.11 8.02 -8.60
C TYR A 101 -6.82 6.79 -7.73
N PRO A 102 -7.83 6.26 -7.02
CA PRO A 102 -7.66 5.02 -6.28
C PRO A 102 -7.39 3.88 -7.25
N THR A 103 -6.77 2.81 -6.76
CA THR A 103 -6.70 1.54 -7.50
C THR A 103 -8.10 1.11 -7.94
N VAL A 104 -8.21 0.52 -9.12
CA VAL A 104 -9.48 -0.03 -9.64
C VAL A 104 -10.15 -0.89 -8.57
N GLY A 105 -11.45 -0.66 -8.35
CA GLY A 105 -12.22 -1.24 -7.25
C GLY A 105 -12.25 -0.39 -5.99
N GLY A 106 -11.52 0.73 -5.91
CA GLY A 106 -11.64 1.70 -4.82
C GLY A 106 -10.95 1.30 -3.51
N HIS A 107 -10.16 0.22 -3.50
CA HIS A 107 -9.44 -0.27 -2.33
C HIS A 107 -7.92 -0.25 -2.56
N PRO A 108 -7.26 0.93 -2.49
CA PRO A 108 -5.81 1.00 -2.61
C PRO A 108 -5.12 0.39 -1.39
N TYR A 109 -3.79 0.30 -1.48
CA TYR A 109 -3.00 -0.12 -0.35
C TYR A 109 -3.21 0.82 0.84
N THR A 110 -3.59 0.25 1.99
CA THR A 110 -3.67 0.95 3.26
C THR A 110 -2.43 0.59 4.04
N GLY A 111 -1.72 1.58 4.58
CA GLY A 111 -0.50 1.38 5.33
C GLY A 111 0.23 2.69 5.51
N ALA A 112 1.13 2.74 6.49
CA ALA A 112 1.95 3.91 6.75
C ALA A 112 3.29 3.47 7.34
N TRP A 113 4.30 4.32 7.16
CA TRP A 113 5.45 4.27 8.05
C TRP A 113 5.03 4.70 9.44
N SER A 114 5.56 4.01 10.44
CA SER A 114 5.30 4.33 11.84
C SER A 114 6.62 4.59 12.56
N TYR A 115 6.55 5.48 13.54
CA TYR A 115 7.66 5.78 14.43
C TYR A 115 7.47 4.98 15.72
N GLY A 116 8.51 4.28 16.14
CA GLY A 116 8.49 3.44 17.34
C GLY A 116 9.79 3.58 18.12
N VAL A 117 9.68 3.55 19.45
CA VAL A 117 10.85 3.48 20.33
C VAL A 117 11.31 2.04 20.42
N SER A 118 12.55 1.76 20.01
CA SER A 118 13.14 0.43 20.14
C SER A 118 13.20 0.01 21.61
N LYS A 119 12.83 -1.25 21.89
CA LYS A 119 12.99 -1.87 23.23
C LYS A 119 14.45 -1.87 23.70
N SER A 120 15.40 -1.88 22.78
CA SER A 120 16.84 -1.83 23.08
C SER A 120 17.40 -0.41 23.21
N SER A 121 16.57 0.64 23.15
CA SER A 121 17.06 2.01 23.30
C SER A 121 17.71 2.22 24.67
N LYS A 122 18.91 2.81 24.67
CA LYS A 122 19.61 3.21 25.91
C LYS A 122 18.99 4.46 26.55
N ASN A 123 18.16 5.19 25.80
CA ASN A 123 17.41 6.35 26.30
C ASN A 123 15.99 6.34 25.70
N PRO A 124 15.09 5.48 26.23
CA PRO A 124 13.74 5.34 25.69
C PRO A 124 12.90 6.61 25.89
N GLU A 125 13.16 7.39 26.94
CA GLU A 125 12.44 8.64 27.22
C GLU A 125 12.74 9.71 26.18
N ALA A 126 14.02 9.98 25.89
CA ALA A 126 14.38 10.95 24.86
C ALA A 126 13.86 10.52 23.46
N ALA A 127 13.96 9.22 23.14
CA ALA A 127 13.42 8.68 21.90
C ALA A 127 11.88 8.81 21.82
N TYR A 128 11.19 8.65 22.95
CA TYR A 128 9.75 8.90 23.04
C TYR A 128 9.42 10.37 22.75
N TRP A 129 10.13 11.31 23.37
CA TRP A 129 9.87 12.74 23.16
C TRP A 129 10.16 13.18 21.73
N LEU A 130 11.22 12.67 21.11
CA LEU A 130 11.47 12.88 19.68
C LEU A 130 10.32 12.34 18.82
N THR A 131 9.89 11.10 19.08
CA THR A 131 8.77 10.49 18.35
C THR A 131 7.48 11.30 18.51
N ARG A 132 7.21 11.82 19.72
CA ARG A 132 6.06 12.70 19.99
C ARG A 132 6.13 14.01 19.22
N TRP A 133 7.33 14.60 19.11
CA TRP A 133 7.54 15.83 18.34
C TRP A 133 7.33 15.58 16.84
N ILE A 134 7.88 14.49 16.28
CA ILE A 134 7.69 14.14 14.86
C ILE A 134 6.20 13.95 14.53
N ALA A 135 5.44 13.33 15.44
CA ALA A 135 4.00 13.14 15.27
C ALA A 135 3.15 14.37 15.64
N SER A 136 3.76 15.49 16.03
CA SER A 136 3.04 16.72 16.46
C SER A 136 2.37 17.46 15.30
N PHE A 137 1.46 18.39 15.62
CA PHE A 137 0.76 19.18 14.60
C PHE A 137 1.76 19.99 13.78
N THR A 138 2.68 20.64 14.50
CA THR A 138 3.71 21.49 13.94
C THR A 138 4.61 20.71 12.99
N CYS A 139 5.18 19.59 13.43
CA CYS A 139 6.04 18.79 12.57
C CYS A 139 5.26 18.19 11.40
N SER A 140 4.03 17.72 11.63
CA SER A 140 3.17 17.19 10.56
C SER A 140 2.83 18.24 9.48
N ASN A 141 2.68 19.51 9.86
CA ASN A 141 2.51 20.61 8.90
C ASN A 141 3.78 20.82 8.07
N ILE A 142 4.95 20.84 8.73
CA ILE A 142 6.25 21.00 8.06
C ILE A 142 6.46 19.88 7.03
N ILE A 143 6.34 18.60 7.45
CA ILE A 143 6.59 17.48 6.54
C ILE A 143 5.62 17.47 5.35
N PHE A 144 4.38 17.92 5.54
CA PHE A 144 3.41 17.92 4.45
C PHE A 144 3.63 19.06 3.49
N LYS A 145 3.70 20.29 4.01
CA LYS A 145 3.71 21.52 3.21
C LYS A 145 5.08 21.81 2.61
N GLU A 146 6.16 21.47 3.32
CA GLU A 146 7.52 21.78 2.88
C GLU A 146 8.19 20.57 2.23
N ALA A 147 8.00 19.36 2.80
CA ALA A 147 8.64 18.15 2.29
C ALA A 147 7.75 17.30 1.37
N GLY A 148 6.45 17.58 1.25
CA GLY A 148 5.51 16.84 0.39
C GLY A 148 5.16 15.43 0.89
N MET A 149 5.45 15.12 2.16
CA MET A 149 5.20 13.82 2.77
C MET A 149 3.84 13.81 3.48
N VAL A 150 3.00 12.80 3.22
CA VAL A 150 1.63 12.79 3.73
C VAL A 150 1.57 12.31 5.19
N PRO A 151 1.10 13.16 6.15
CA PRO A 151 0.96 12.76 7.54
C PRO A 151 -0.30 11.92 7.75
N ALA A 152 -0.32 11.10 8.81
CA ALA A 152 -1.53 10.38 9.26
C ALA A 152 -2.55 11.31 9.99
N ARG A 153 -2.27 12.60 10.06
CA ARG A 153 -2.99 13.62 10.84
C ARG A 153 -4.08 14.25 9.99
N ILE A 154 -5.33 13.82 10.16
CA ILE A 154 -6.48 14.33 9.40
C ILE A 154 -6.68 15.83 9.63
N ASP A 155 -6.44 16.34 10.84
CA ASP A 155 -6.49 17.77 11.16
C ASP A 155 -5.49 18.62 10.35
N VAL A 156 -4.35 18.06 9.95
CA VAL A 156 -3.41 18.72 9.03
C VAL A 156 -3.91 18.67 7.59
N LEU A 157 -4.49 17.54 7.18
CA LEU A 157 -5.02 17.36 5.82
C LEU A 157 -6.33 18.15 5.57
N GLU A 158 -7.09 18.44 6.62
CA GLU A 158 -8.34 19.22 6.57
C GLU A 158 -8.12 20.73 6.64
N ALA A 159 -6.87 21.19 6.76
CA ALA A 159 -6.55 22.60 6.89
C ALA A 159 -7.15 23.42 5.70
N PRO A 160 -7.95 24.48 5.97
CA PRO A 160 -8.69 25.20 4.91
C PRO A 160 -7.81 25.81 3.82
N GLU A 161 -6.60 26.23 4.17
CA GLU A 161 -5.63 26.79 3.24
C GLU A 161 -5.22 25.80 2.13
N LEU A 162 -5.39 24.50 2.36
CA LEU A 162 -5.12 23.47 1.36
C LEU A 162 -6.18 23.45 0.24
N ARG A 163 -7.30 24.17 0.35
CA ARG A 163 -8.28 24.34 -0.73
C ARG A 163 -8.19 25.71 -1.41
N GLN A 164 -7.12 26.46 -1.17
CA GLN A 164 -6.98 27.85 -1.60
C GLN A 164 -5.69 28.09 -2.37
N GLY A 165 -5.77 28.96 -3.40
CA GLY A 165 -4.61 29.45 -4.16
C GLY A 165 -3.69 28.33 -4.67
N ALA A 166 -2.38 28.53 -4.54
CA ALA A 166 -1.37 27.57 -4.97
C ALA A 166 -1.35 26.28 -4.11
N ASN A 167 -1.89 26.31 -2.89
CA ASN A 167 -1.91 25.12 -2.03
C ASN A 167 -2.98 24.11 -2.44
N ALA A 168 -4.01 24.54 -3.19
CA ALA A 168 -5.04 23.66 -3.75
C ALA A 168 -4.45 22.55 -4.62
N TYR A 169 -3.32 22.81 -5.30
CA TYR A 169 -2.67 21.85 -6.17
C TYR A 169 -1.13 21.90 -6.05
N PRO A 170 -0.44 20.76 -5.85
CA PRO A 170 -0.99 19.40 -5.72
C PRO A 170 -1.40 19.03 -4.29
N LEU A 171 -1.02 19.81 -3.27
CA LEU A 171 -1.16 19.44 -1.86
C LEU A 171 -2.62 19.23 -1.45
N GLY A 172 -3.52 20.16 -1.78
CA GLY A 172 -4.96 20.04 -1.52
C GLY A 172 -5.57 18.78 -2.10
N MET A 173 -5.29 18.53 -3.39
CA MET A 173 -5.72 17.30 -4.08
C MET A 173 -5.24 16.03 -3.36
N VAL A 174 -3.97 15.97 -2.95
CA VAL A 174 -3.41 14.82 -2.22
C VAL A 174 -4.09 14.65 -0.86
N ALA A 175 -4.36 15.75 -0.15
CA ALA A 175 -5.05 15.72 1.13
C ALA A 175 -6.50 15.20 0.99
N ASP A 176 -7.26 15.73 0.03
CA ASP A 176 -8.63 15.30 -0.26
C ASP A 176 -8.67 13.82 -0.63
N TYR A 177 -7.75 13.35 -1.49
CA TYR A 177 -7.64 11.94 -1.85
C TYR A 177 -7.48 11.05 -0.61
N HIS A 178 -6.54 11.38 0.30
CA HIS A 178 -6.29 10.56 1.50
C HIS A 178 -7.47 10.56 2.48
N ILE A 179 -8.10 11.71 2.70
CA ILE A 179 -9.27 11.82 3.58
C ILE A 179 -10.41 10.96 3.02
N ASN A 180 -10.70 11.13 1.73
CA ASN A 180 -11.83 10.46 1.10
C ASN A 180 -11.62 8.95 1.02
N ILE A 181 -10.40 8.52 0.67
CA ILE A 181 -10.12 7.09 0.57
C ILE A 181 -10.15 6.40 1.93
N TRP A 182 -9.61 7.04 2.97
CA TRP A 182 -9.68 6.49 4.34
C TRP A 182 -11.12 6.39 4.84
N LYS A 183 -11.96 7.40 4.59
CA LYS A 183 -13.40 7.36 4.90
C LYS A 183 -14.09 6.19 4.19
N ALA A 184 -13.71 5.92 2.95
CA ALA A 184 -14.30 4.84 2.15
C ALA A 184 -13.88 3.43 2.63
N THR A 185 -12.61 3.23 2.98
CA THR A 185 -12.02 1.89 3.15
C THR A 185 -11.68 1.49 4.59
N SER A 186 -11.66 2.43 5.55
CA SER A 186 -11.23 2.13 6.93
C SER A 186 -12.03 1.02 7.62
N LYS A 187 -13.32 0.89 7.30
CA LYS A 187 -14.19 -0.18 7.79
C LYS A 187 -13.74 -1.59 7.35
N ASP A 188 -13.01 -1.68 6.25
CA ASP A 188 -12.60 -2.96 5.65
C ASP A 188 -11.24 -3.44 6.18
N VAL A 189 -10.43 -2.54 6.77
CA VAL A 189 -9.10 -2.84 7.32
C VAL A 189 -9.14 -4.00 8.31
N GLY A 190 -10.18 -4.05 9.14
CA GLY A 190 -10.39 -5.12 10.12
C GLY A 190 -10.68 -6.50 9.49
N ASN A 191 -10.98 -6.55 8.19
CA ASN A 191 -11.25 -7.79 7.46
C ASN A 191 -10.07 -8.28 6.63
N TYR A 192 -9.06 -7.43 6.40
CA TYR A 192 -7.88 -7.87 5.66
C TYR A 192 -6.95 -8.70 6.55
N TRP A 193 -6.51 -9.83 6.03
CA TRP A 193 -5.63 -10.77 6.70
C TRP A 193 -4.33 -10.10 7.18
N TYR A 194 -3.73 -9.22 6.35
CA TYR A 194 -2.49 -8.52 6.69
C TYR A 194 -2.54 -7.74 8.00
N PHE A 195 -3.69 -7.19 8.39
CA PHE A 195 -3.85 -6.43 9.63
C PHE A 195 -4.26 -7.28 10.83
N ASN A 196 -4.58 -8.55 10.59
CA ASN A 196 -5.07 -9.47 11.62
C ASN A 196 -4.05 -10.56 11.98
N THR A 197 -3.01 -10.77 11.16
CA THR A 197 -1.94 -11.75 11.40
C THR A 197 -0.67 -11.12 11.98
N LYS A 198 0.03 -11.87 12.85
CA LYS A 198 1.40 -11.52 13.27
C LYS A 198 2.48 -11.83 12.24
N ALA A 199 2.13 -12.56 11.18
CA ALA A 199 3.05 -12.97 10.13
C ALA A 199 3.08 -12.03 8.91
N GLY A 200 2.20 -11.01 8.89
CA GLY A 200 1.91 -10.20 7.70
C GLY A 200 3.15 -9.63 7.04
N GLY A 201 4.01 -8.94 7.79
CA GLY A 201 5.24 -8.35 7.24
C GLY A 201 6.16 -9.38 6.59
N LYS A 202 6.38 -10.54 7.23
CA LYS A 202 7.28 -11.55 6.68
C LYS A 202 6.69 -12.24 5.44
N VAL A 203 5.39 -12.49 5.42
CA VAL A 203 4.73 -13.07 4.23
C VAL A 203 4.75 -12.09 3.08
N TYR A 204 4.45 -10.81 3.32
CA TYR A 204 4.52 -9.76 2.31
C TYR A 204 5.88 -9.76 1.60
N ASP A 205 6.97 -9.73 2.36
CA ASP A 205 8.32 -9.73 1.81
C ASP A 205 8.60 -10.96 0.93
N MET A 206 8.15 -12.14 1.35
CA MET A 206 8.40 -13.40 0.63
C MET A 206 7.51 -13.55 -0.61
N GLN A 207 6.26 -13.07 -0.55
CA GLN A 207 5.34 -13.10 -1.68
C GLN A 207 5.84 -12.29 -2.87
N ILE A 208 6.56 -11.18 -2.64
CA ILE A 208 7.15 -10.37 -3.74
C ILE A 208 8.04 -11.23 -4.63
N PHE A 209 8.91 -12.07 -4.03
CA PHE A 209 9.80 -12.98 -4.77
C PHE A 209 9.03 -14.08 -5.51
N ALA A 210 7.97 -14.63 -4.93
CA ALA A 210 7.17 -15.65 -5.63
C ALA A 210 6.42 -15.04 -6.82
N ILE A 211 5.80 -13.87 -6.62
CA ILE A 211 5.04 -13.16 -7.65
C ILE A 211 5.95 -12.77 -8.82
N SER A 212 7.18 -12.30 -8.56
CA SER A 212 8.08 -11.90 -9.65
C SER A 212 8.36 -13.04 -10.63
N LYS A 213 8.41 -14.29 -10.17
CA LYS A 213 8.63 -15.47 -11.04
C LYS A 213 7.52 -15.67 -12.08
N ALA A 214 6.25 -15.37 -11.73
CA ALA A 214 5.15 -15.40 -12.69
C ALA A 214 5.32 -14.30 -13.75
N LEU A 215 5.72 -13.12 -13.30
CA LEU A 215 5.81 -11.91 -14.11
C LEU A 215 6.99 -11.95 -15.09
N THR A 216 8.11 -12.55 -14.69
CA THR A 216 9.29 -12.76 -15.56
C THR A 216 9.18 -14.01 -16.44
N GLY A 217 8.19 -14.87 -16.18
CA GLY A 217 8.02 -16.13 -16.90
C GLY A 217 8.90 -17.28 -16.42
N GLU A 218 9.61 -17.12 -15.30
CA GLU A 218 10.37 -18.20 -14.65
C GLU A 218 9.46 -19.36 -14.21
N GLN A 219 8.24 -19.05 -13.79
CA GLN A 219 7.22 -20.03 -13.42
C GLN A 219 5.86 -19.70 -14.05
N THR A 220 5.02 -20.72 -14.20
CA THR A 220 3.61 -20.51 -14.59
C THR A 220 2.84 -19.85 -13.45
N ILE A 221 1.72 -19.20 -13.78
CA ILE A 221 0.86 -18.56 -12.78
C ILE A 221 0.33 -19.59 -11.77
N ASP A 222 -0.02 -20.80 -12.21
CA ASP A 222 -0.52 -21.87 -11.33
C ASP A 222 0.56 -22.37 -10.35
N GLN A 223 1.81 -22.48 -10.80
CA GLN A 223 2.94 -22.80 -9.93
C GLN A 223 3.14 -21.71 -8.87
N VAL A 224 3.07 -20.44 -9.28
CA VAL A 224 3.25 -19.29 -8.38
C VAL A 224 2.10 -19.16 -7.39
N VAL A 225 0.85 -19.38 -7.80
CA VAL A 225 -0.31 -19.42 -6.89
C VAL A 225 -0.09 -20.51 -5.83
N SER A 226 0.33 -21.71 -6.25
CA SER A 226 0.62 -22.81 -5.32
C SER A 226 1.77 -22.46 -4.36
N GLU A 227 2.83 -21.82 -4.85
CA GLU A 227 3.96 -21.37 -4.03
C GLU A 227 3.52 -20.30 -3.03
N VAL A 228 2.75 -19.29 -3.45
CA VAL A 228 2.22 -18.23 -2.58
C VAL A 228 1.31 -18.80 -1.49
N VAL A 229 0.40 -19.72 -1.84
CA VAL A 229 -0.49 -20.38 -0.88
C VAL A 229 0.33 -21.14 0.16
N ARG A 230 1.27 -21.97 -0.28
CA ARG A 230 2.15 -22.73 0.62
C ARG A 230 2.96 -21.80 1.52
N GLN A 231 3.61 -20.77 0.97
CA GLN A 231 4.39 -19.81 1.76
C GLN A 231 3.51 -19.09 2.79
N THR A 232 2.29 -18.69 2.41
CA THR A 232 1.34 -18.03 3.31
C THR A 232 0.95 -18.95 4.46
N LEU A 233 0.67 -20.23 4.18
CA LEU A 233 0.39 -21.25 5.20
C LEU A 233 1.57 -21.45 6.15
N ASP A 234 2.76 -21.70 5.60
CA ASP A 234 3.96 -22.04 6.36
C ASP A 234 4.38 -20.89 7.28
N LEU A 235 4.45 -19.68 6.75
CA LEU A 235 4.91 -18.50 7.48
C LEU A 235 3.87 -18.04 8.50
N THR A 236 2.57 -18.08 8.17
CA THR A 236 1.52 -17.75 9.15
C THR A 236 1.53 -18.76 10.29
N THR A 237 1.61 -20.06 9.99
CA THR A 237 1.71 -21.10 11.02
C THR A 237 2.97 -20.94 11.88
N LYS A 238 4.09 -20.48 11.29
CA LYS A 238 5.34 -20.25 12.00
C LYS A 238 5.28 -19.04 12.93
N PHE A 239 4.80 -17.89 12.44
CA PHE A 239 4.93 -16.60 13.14
C PHE A 239 3.66 -16.14 13.85
N ASP A 240 2.48 -16.64 13.48
CA ASP A 240 1.24 -16.41 14.21
C ASP A 240 0.79 -17.68 14.95
N LYS A 241 1.12 -17.75 16.24
CA LYS A 241 0.72 -18.87 17.11
C LYS A 241 -0.68 -18.69 17.71
N LYS A 242 -1.31 -17.52 17.53
CA LYS A 242 -2.60 -17.21 18.13
C LYS A 242 -3.74 -17.81 17.31
N TYR A 243 -3.66 -17.71 15.99
CA TYR A 243 -4.70 -18.19 15.08
C TYR A 243 -4.14 -19.21 14.10
N LYS A 244 -4.92 -20.28 13.86
CA LYS A 244 -4.57 -21.27 12.83
C LYS A 244 -4.87 -20.71 11.45
N ILE A 245 -4.10 -21.15 10.46
CA ILE A 245 -4.39 -20.96 9.05
C ILE A 245 -4.57 -22.32 8.37
N ARG A 246 -5.46 -22.40 7.38
CA ARG A 246 -5.60 -23.58 6.54
C ARG A 246 -5.98 -23.20 5.12
N GLU A 247 -5.80 -24.15 4.21
CA GLU A 247 -6.34 -24.10 2.86
C GLU A 247 -7.66 -24.86 2.79
N GLU A 248 -8.61 -24.33 2.04
CA GLU A 248 -9.83 -25.04 1.67
C GLU A 248 -9.54 -26.10 0.59
N LYS A 249 -9.94 -27.34 0.89
CA LYS A 249 -9.84 -28.49 -0.03
C LYS A 249 -10.93 -28.44 -1.11
#